data_AF-A0A7N2MCU5-F1
#
_entry.id   AF-A0A7N2MCU5-F1
#
_cell.length_a   1.000
_cell.length_b   1.000
_cell.length_c   1.000
_cell.angle_alpha   90.00
_cell.angle_beta   90.00
_cell.angle_gamma   90.00
#
_symmetry.space_group_name_H-M   'P 1'
#
loop_
_entity.id
_entity.type
_entity.pdbx_description
1 polymer ?
#
loop_
_entity_poly.entity_id
_entity_poly.type
_entity_poly.pdbx_seq_one_letter_code
_entity_poly.pdbx_strand_id
1 'polypeptide(L)'
;MNRWDSEGPFKPLHVMNPTRLAFIRSTLCRHFSKDPNSDRPFEGFKIVDVGCGGGILSEPLARMGATVTGVDAVEKNIKIACIHAVWSFSDDLDPVTSTIEYCCTTAEKLVEEV
;
A
#
# COMPACT_ATOMS: atom_id res chain seq x y z
N MET A 1 -15.86 1.48 11.99
CA MET A 1 -15.70 0.26 11.17
C MET A 1 -14.21 0.10 10.91
N ASN A 2 -13.59 -0.91 11.52
CA ASN A 2 -12.16 -1.14 11.42
C ASN A 2 -11.87 -1.79 10.05
N ARG A 3 -11.08 -1.13 9.18
CA ARG A 3 -10.71 -1.69 7.86
C ARG A 3 -9.62 -2.76 7.94
N TRP A 4 -8.89 -2.80 9.06
CA TRP A 4 -7.78 -3.72 9.32
C TRP A 4 -8.17 -4.89 10.20
N ASP A 5 -9.44 -5.00 10.58
CA ASP A 5 -9.99 -6.23 11.17
C ASP A 5 -10.11 -7.30 10.09
N SER A 6 -9.31 -8.37 10.21
CA SER A 6 -9.27 -9.49 9.26
C SER A 6 -10.57 -10.30 9.23
N GLU A 7 -11.37 -10.23 10.29
CA GLU A 7 -12.67 -10.90 10.39
C GLU A 7 -13.85 -9.92 10.20
N GLY A 8 -13.54 -8.63 10.03
CA GLY A 8 -14.51 -7.60 9.76
C GLY A 8 -15.04 -7.62 8.31
N PRO A 9 -15.89 -6.64 7.93
CA PRO A 9 -16.55 -6.68 6.62
C PRO A 9 -15.60 -6.45 5.42
N PHE A 10 -14.34 -6.10 5.67
CA PHE A 10 -13.29 -6.01 4.65
C PHE A 10 -12.46 -7.30 4.54
N LYS A 11 -12.82 -8.37 5.25
CA LYS A 11 -12.22 -9.71 5.14
C LYS A 11 -11.95 -10.17 3.71
N PRO A 12 -12.87 -9.98 2.73
CA PRO A 12 -12.58 -10.38 1.35
C PRO A 12 -11.33 -9.72 0.76
N LEU A 13 -11.06 -8.45 1.11
CA LEU A 13 -9.85 -7.75 0.65
C LEU A 13 -8.58 -8.30 1.32
N HIS A 14 -8.65 -8.64 2.61
CA HIS A 14 -7.53 -9.25 3.34
C HIS A 14 -7.19 -10.63 2.78
N VAL A 15 -8.20 -11.47 2.54
CA VAL A 15 -8.02 -12.82 1.96
C VAL A 15 -7.50 -12.76 0.53
N MET A 16 -7.90 -11.76 -0.26
CA MET A 16 -7.44 -11.59 -1.64
C MET A 16 -6.03 -10.96 -1.73
N ASN A 17 -5.59 -10.25 -0.68
CA ASN A 17 -4.35 -9.47 -0.69
C ASN A 17 -3.10 -10.28 -1.09
N PRO A 18 -2.87 -11.49 -0.56
CA PRO A 18 -1.71 -12.30 -0.96
C PRO A 18 -1.68 -12.61 -2.45
N THR A 19 -2.83 -12.95 -3.04
CA THR A 19 -2.95 -13.27 -4.47
C THR A 19 -2.63 -12.07 -5.36
N ARG A 20 -3.19 -10.88 -5.05
CA ARG A 20 -2.89 -9.66 -5.82
C ARG A 20 -1.43 -9.24 -5.68
N LEU A 21 -0.83 -9.38 -4.48
CA LEU A 21 0.57 -9.07 -4.26
C LEU A 21 1.50 -10.01 -5.04
N ALA A 22 1.19 -11.31 -5.08
CA ALA A 22 1.94 -12.27 -5.89
C ALA A 22 1.88 -11.93 -7.38
N PHE A 23 0.70 -11.54 -7.88
CA PHE A 23 0.53 -11.09 -9.26
C PHE A 23 1.34 -9.82 -9.58
N ILE A 24 1.25 -8.79 -8.73
CA ILE A 24 2.00 -7.53 -8.90
C ILE A 24 3.50 -7.81 -8.87
N ARG A 25 3.99 -8.57 -7.87
CA ARG A 25 5.40 -8.93 -7.73
C ARG A 25 5.94 -9.66 -8.94
N SER A 26 5.28 -10.74 -9.36
CA SER A 26 5.71 -11.51 -10.54
C SER A 26 5.72 -10.67 -11.81
N THR A 27 4.71 -9.82 -12.00
CA THR A 27 4.60 -8.96 -13.19
C THR A 27 5.68 -7.90 -13.23
N LEU A 28 5.86 -7.15 -12.14
CA LEU A 28 6.85 -6.07 -12.06
C LEU A 28 8.27 -6.60 -12.08
N CYS A 29 8.56 -7.69 -11.36
CA CYS A 29 9.90 -8.29 -11.36
C CYS A 29 10.29 -8.79 -12.74
N ARG A 30 9.36 -9.43 -13.47
CA ARG A 30 9.59 -9.84 -14.85
C ARG A 30 9.80 -8.65 -15.79
N HIS A 31 8.99 -7.59 -15.66
CA HIS A 31 9.08 -6.42 -16.53
C HIS A 31 10.39 -5.64 -16.34
N PHE A 32 10.79 -5.42 -15.09
CA PHE A 32 11.97 -4.63 -14.72
C PHE A 32 13.22 -5.47 -14.45
N SER A 33 13.20 -6.78 -14.76
CA SER A 33 14.31 -7.71 -14.50
C SER A 33 14.82 -7.69 -13.06
N LYS A 34 13.90 -7.64 -12.08
CA LYS A 34 14.21 -7.76 -10.65
C LYS A 34 14.09 -9.22 -10.20
N ASP A 35 14.78 -9.58 -9.12
CA ASP A 35 14.62 -10.88 -8.47
C ASP A 35 13.35 -10.89 -7.59
N PRO A 36 12.33 -11.71 -7.90
CA PRO A 36 11.11 -11.80 -7.09
C PRO A 36 11.32 -12.46 -5.73
N ASN A 37 12.46 -13.12 -5.49
CA ASN A 37 12.80 -13.77 -4.23
C ASN A 37 13.69 -12.91 -3.32
N SER A 38 14.11 -11.73 -3.79
CA SER A 38 14.78 -10.74 -2.95
C SER A 38 13.88 -10.32 -1.79
N ASP A 39 14.48 -9.98 -0.64
CA ASP A 39 13.77 -9.45 0.53
C ASP A 39 13.04 -8.13 0.20
N ARG A 40 13.60 -7.32 -0.71
CA ARG A 40 13.07 -6.01 -1.15
C ARG A 40 12.98 -5.96 -2.67
N PRO A 41 12.04 -6.71 -3.29
CA PRO A 41 11.99 -6.86 -4.75
C PRO A 41 11.58 -5.55 -5.46
N PHE A 42 11.00 -4.60 -4.74
CA PHE A 42 10.58 -3.29 -5.26
C PHE A 42 11.51 -2.15 -4.86
N GLU A 43 12.74 -2.46 -4.39
CA GLU A 43 13.72 -1.43 -4.07
C GLU A 43 13.95 -0.48 -5.25
N GLY A 44 13.77 0.82 -4.98
CA GLY A 44 13.89 1.90 -5.95
C GLY A 44 12.65 2.14 -6.81
N PHE A 45 11.55 1.40 -6.60
CA PHE A 45 10.29 1.68 -7.28
C PHE A 45 9.53 2.82 -6.60
N LYS A 46 8.90 3.66 -7.42
CA LYS A 46 7.88 4.62 -6.99
C LYS A 46 6.54 4.12 -7.51
N ILE A 47 5.58 3.88 -6.61
CA ILE A 47 4.28 3.30 -6.94
C ILE A 47 3.17 4.25 -6.46
N VAL A 48 2.16 4.46 -7.30
CA VAL A 48 0.92 5.13 -6.91
C VAL A 48 -0.18 4.07 -6.76
N ASP A 49 -0.82 4.01 -5.59
CA ASP A 49 -1.97 3.14 -5.31
C ASP A 49 -3.26 3.97 -5.36
N VAL A 50 -3.96 3.91 -6.49
CA VAL A 50 -5.18 4.70 -6.75
C VAL A 50 -6.40 3.99 -6.18
N GLY A 51 -7.16 4.69 -5.33
CA GLY A 51 -8.24 4.09 -4.55
C GLY A 51 -7.68 3.24 -3.40
N CYS A 52 -6.62 3.72 -2.74
CA CYS A 52 -5.89 2.98 -1.72
C CYS A 52 -6.74 2.56 -0.50
N GLY A 53 -7.88 3.24 -0.27
CA GLY A 53 -8.76 2.95 0.84
C GLY A 53 -8.02 3.10 2.17
N GLY A 54 -8.06 2.05 2.99
CA GLY A 54 -7.38 2.01 4.28
C GLY A 54 -5.91 1.58 4.23
N GLY A 55 -5.30 1.40 3.06
CA GLY A 55 -3.87 1.08 2.94
C GLY A 55 -3.50 -0.41 2.87
N ILE A 56 -4.49 -1.32 2.76
CA ILE A 56 -4.28 -2.79 2.79
C ILE A 56 -3.29 -3.25 1.70
N LEU A 57 -3.28 -2.59 0.54
CA LEU A 57 -2.33 -2.89 -0.54
C LEU A 57 -1.05 -2.06 -0.41
N SER A 58 -1.20 -0.76 -0.13
CA SER A 58 -0.10 0.21 -0.09
C SER A 58 1.00 -0.19 0.90
N GLU A 59 0.63 -0.67 2.09
CA GLU A 59 1.62 -1.03 3.12
C GLU A 59 2.48 -2.25 2.78
N PRO A 60 1.94 -3.39 2.31
CA PRO A 60 2.77 -4.48 1.81
C PRO A 60 3.68 -4.08 0.62
N LEU A 61 3.24 -3.18 -0.25
CA LEU A 61 4.08 -2.68 -1.35
C LEU A 61 5.29 -1.90 -0.82
N ALA A 62 5.07 -1.06 0.19
CA ALA A 62 6.15 -0.36 0.88
C ALA A 62 7.10 -1.34 1.59
N ARG A 63 6.56 -2.34 2.31
CA ARG A 63 7.34 -3.44 2.92
C ARG A 63 8.26 -4.15 1.94
N MET A 64 7.84 -4.29 0.67
CA MET A 64 8.65 -4.88 -0.40
C MET A 64 9.73 -3.92 -0.97
N GLY A 65 9.90 -2.73 -0.40
CA GLY A 65 10.95 -1.76 -0.75
C GLY A 65 10.50 -0.60 -1.65
N ALA A 66 9.21 -0.49 -1.96
CA ALA A 66 8.71 0.63 -2.77
C ALA A 66 8.57 1.93 -1.95
N THR A 67 8.70 3.07 -2.62
CA THR A 67 8.13 4.34 -2.16
C THR A 67 6.71 4.45 -2.70
N VAL A 68 5.72 4.58 -1.82
CA VAL A 68 4.31 4.46 -2.18
C VAL A 68 3.56 5.76 -1.93
N THR A 69 2.80 6.22 -2.92
CA THR A 69 1.81 7.28 -2.75
C THR A 69 0.42 6.66 -2.86
N GLY A 70 -0.31 6.57 -1.76
CA GLY A 70 -1.70 6.11 -1.75
C GLY A 70 -2.66 7.28 -1.92
N VAL A 71 -3.58 7.20 -2.87
CA VAL A 71 -4.59 8.24 -3.11
C VAL A 71 -6.00 7.70 -3.03
N ASP A 72 -6.90 8.44 -2.38
CA ASP A 72 -8.31 8.12 -2.29
C ASP A 72 -9.12 9.41 -2.15
N ALA A 73 -10.26 9.50 -2.84
CA ALA A 73 -11.11 10.68 -2.82
C ALA A 73 -11.89 10.84 -1.49
N VAL A 74 -11.95 9.78 -0.67
CA VAL A 74 -12.70 9.76 0.59
C VAL A 74 -11.77 10.02 1.77
N GLU A 75 -11.87 11.22 2.35
CA GLU A 75 -11.03 11.67 3.47
C GLU A 75 -11.00 10.67 4.65
N LYS A 76 -12.13 10.04 4.96
CA LYS A 76 -12.21 9.02 6.02
C LYS A 76 -11.31 7.81 5.75
N ASN A 77 -11.15 7.41 4.49
CA ASN A 77 -10.27 6.30 4.11
C ASN A 77 -8.81 6.67 4.38
N ILE A 78 -8.40 7.86 3.92
CA ILE A 78 -7.05 8.39 4.14
C ILE A 78 -6.74 8.52 5.62
N LYS A 79 -7.67 9.03 6.44
CA LYS A 79 -7.48 9.09 7.90
C LYS A 79 -7.22 7.70 8.50
N ILE A 80 -7.97 6.68 8.08
CA ILE A 80 -7.76 5.30 8.54
C ILE A 80 -6.39 4.77 8.09
N ALA A 81 -6.00 5.03 6.85
CA ALA A 81 -4.72 4.59 6.29
C ALA A 81 -3.53 5.23 7.02
N CYS A 82 -3.58 6.56 7.25
CA CYS A 82 -2.57 7.28 8.02
C CYS A 82 -2.49 6.76 9.46
N ILE A 83 -3.65 6.57 10.13
CA ILE A 83 -3.67 6.04 11.49
C ILE A 83 -3.03 4.66 11.53
N HIS A 84 -3.35 3.75 10.61
CA HIS A 84 -2.80 2.41 10.63
C HIS A 84 -1.28 2.40 10.35
N ALA A 85 -0.85 3.14 9.32
CA ALA A 85 0.57 3.27 9.00
C ALA A 85 1.41 3.85 10.16
N VAL A 86 0.80 4.70 11.01
CA VAL A 86 1.41 5.24 12.23
C VAL A 86 1.20 4.33 13.45
N TRP A 87 0.06 3.67 13.62
CA TRP A 87 -0.20 2.80 14.77
C TRP A 87 0.60 1.50 14.73
N SER A 88 1.05 1.07 13.53
CA SER A 88 2.09 0.05 13.42
C SER A 88 3.40 0.40 14.14
N PHE A 89 3.56 1.62 14.70
CA PHE A 89 4.72 1.99 15.51
C PHE A 89 4.70 1.52 16.98
N SER A 90 3.59 1.01 17.55
CA SER A 90 3.49 0.85 19.01
C SER A 90 3.72 -0.54 19.62
N ASP A 91 3.75 -1.65 18.89
CA ASP A 91 3.96 -2.98 19.53
C ASP A 91 4.82 -3.99 18.75
N ASP A 92 5.09 -3.79 17.46
CA ASP A 92 6.09 -4.55 16.70
C ASP A 92 6.64 -3.65 15.59
N LEU A 93 7.91 -3.25 15.70
CA LEU A 93 8.56 -2.30 14.79
C LEU A 93 8.53 -2.81 13.34
N ASP A 94 7.63 -2.27 12.51
CA ASP A 94 7.81 -2.25 11.06
C ASP A 94 8.20 -0.83 10.60
N PRO A 95 9.50 -0.47 10.60
CA PRO A 95 9.98 0.85 10.19
C PRO A 95 9.72 1.19 8.71
N VAL A 96 9.11 0.28 7.94
CA VAL A 96 9.00 0.38 6.48
C VAL A 96 7.76 1.14 6.00
N THR A 97 6.74 1.39 6.84
CA THR A 97 5.60 2.26 6.43
C THR A 97 5.99 3.74 6.30
N SER A 98 7.20 4.12 6.73
CA SER A 98 7.75 5.48 6.59
C SER A 98 7.94 5.93 5.13
N THR A 99 7.93 5.01 4.16
CA THR A 99 8.03 5.32 2.73
C THR A 99 6.67 5.52 2.05
N ILE A 100 5.59 5.64 2.84
CA ILE A 100 4.23 5.83 2.34
C ILE A 100 3.75 7.25 2.60
N GLU A 101 3.24 7.89 1.55
CA GLU A 101 2.48 9.13 1.63
C GLU A 101 1.02 8.86 1.25
N TYR A 102 0.06 9.33 2.06
CA TYR A 102 -1.36 9.22 1.76
C TYR A 102 -1.97 10.59 1.48
N CYS A 103 -2.62 10.74 0.33
CA CYS A 103 -3.22 12.00 -0.10
C CYS A 103 -4.73 11.84 -0.33
N CYS A 104 -5.52 12.75 0.25
CA CYS A 104 -6.95 12.85 -0.05
C CYS A 104 -7.14 13.62 -1.35
N THR A 105 -7.12 12.92 -2.48
CA THR A 105 -7.25 13.50 -3.82
C THR A 105 -7.86 12.47 -4.78
N THR A 106 -8.28 12.92 -5.96
CA THR A 106 -8.69 12.03 -7.04
C THR A 106 -7.51 11.72 -7.95
N ALA A 107 -7.62 10.66 -8.75
CA ALA A 107 -6.57 10.33 -9.72
C ALA A 107 -6.37 11.44 -10.76
N GLU A 108 -7.48 12.05 -11.20
CA GLU A 108 -7.49 13.14 -12.18
C GLU A 108 -6.74 14.35 -11.65
N LYS A 109 -7.01 14.74 -10.40
CA LYS A 109 -6.34 15.87 -9.77
C LYS A 109 -4.86 15.59 -9.51
N LEU A 110 -4.49 14.36 -9.16
CA LEU A 110 -3.09 13.99 -8.99
C LEU A 110 -2.28 14.22 -10.28
N VAL A 111 -2.83 13.91 -11.46
CA VAL A 111 -2.15 14.11 -12.75
C VAL A 111 -1.83 15.59 -13.01
N GLU A 112 -2.62 16.52 -12.48
CA GLU A 112 -2.39 17.97 -12.63
C GLU A 112 -1.24 18.48 -11.74
N GLU A 113 -0.83 17.72 -10.72
CA GLU A 113 0.16 18.09 -9.72
C GLU A 113 1.58 17.55 -10.02
N VAL A 114 1.74 16.74 -11.09
CA VAL A 114 3.01 16.07 -11.48
C VAL A 114 3.64 16.63 -12.75
#